data_AF-S4P0Z3-F1
#
_entry.id   AF-S4P0Z3-F1
#
_cell.length_a   1.000
_cell.length_b   1.000
_cell.length_c   1.000
_cell.angle_alpha   90.00
_cell.angle_beta   90.00
_cell.angle_gamma   90.00
#
_symmetry.space_group_name_H-M   'P 1'
#
loop_
_entity.id
_entity.type
_entity.pdbx_description
1 polymer ?
#
loop_
_entity_poly.entity_id
_entity_poly.type
_entity_poly.pdbx_seq_one_letter_code
_entity_poly.pdbx_strand_id
1 'polypeptide(L)'
;MCATATGEDELVYAEAISGPERLMWSQAMAEELQSFQDNQAWEVVDTPSNASVVQCKWVFKKKFDSDNKVSYRARLVAKGFTQKAGIDYQETFSPVIRHSTLRLLFAISVQLGMDIT
;
A
#
# COMPACT_ATOMS: atom_id res chain seq x y z
N MET A 1 -20.36 5.61 -8.00
CA MET A 1 -20.01 7.01 -7.70
C MET A 1 -18.79 6.99 -6.80
N CYS A 2 -17.66 7.45 -7.30
CA CYS A 2 -16.37 7.36 -6.63
C CYS A 2 -16.26 8.51 -5.64
N ALA A 3 -16.26 8.23 -4.33
CA ALA A 3 -15.98 9.24 -3.32
C ALA A 3 -14.47 9.48 -3.30
N THR A 4 -14.02 10.49 -4.04
CA THR A 4 -12.72 11.12 -3.81
C THR A 4 -12.81 11.88 -2.50
N ALA A 5 -12.33 11.28 -1.41
CA ALA A 5 -12.10 12.00 -0.17
C ALA A 5 -10.94 12.98 -0.40
N THR A 6 -11.29 14.22 -0.72
CA THR A 6 -10.44 15.39 -0.76
C THR A 6 -9.83 15.64 0.62
N GLY A 7 -8.50 15.55 0.70
CA GLY A 7 -7.58 16.40 1.45
C GLY A 7 -8.00 16.96 2.83
N GLU A 8 -8.12 16.11 3.84
CA GLU A 8 -8.07 16.55 5.24
C GLU A 8 -7.01 15.70 6.00
N ASP A 9 -5.97 16.40 6.46
CA ASP A 9 -4.84 15.99 7.32
C ASP A 9 -3.98 14.80 6.87
N GLU A 10 -3.17 14.98 5.82
CA GLU A 10 -1.90 14.23 5.73
C GLU A 10 -0.93 14.78 6.78
N LEU A 11 -0.85 14.12 7.94
CA LEU A 11 0.18 14.43 8.94
C LEU A 11 1.57 14.25 8.34
N VAL A 12 2.46 15.21 8.58
CA VAL A 12 3.85 15.11 8.12
C VAL A 12 4.61 14.17 9.05
N TYR A 13 5.57 13.39 8.52
CA TYR A 13 6.39 12.46 9.31
C TYR A 13 7.00 13.11 10.57
N ALA A 14 7.54 14.32 10.43
CA ALA A 14 8.13 15.04 11.57
C ALA A 14 7.09 15.29 12.69
N GLU A 15 5.86 15.64 12.33
CA GLU A 15 4.76 15.88 13.28
C GLU A 15 4.29 14.56 13.91
N ALA A 16 4.19 13.50 13.12
CA ALA A 16 3.78 12.18 13.61
C ALA A 16 4.73 11.60 14.66
N ILE A 17 6.04 11.81 14.51
CA ILE A 17 7.06 11.27 15.43
C ILE A 17 7.33 12.19 16.64
N SER A 18 7.11 13.50 16.48
CA SER A 18 7.27 14.48 17.58
C SER A 18 6.00 14.66 18.43
N GLY A 19 4.84 14.26 17.91
CA GLY A 19 3.56 14.42 18.58
C GLY A 19 3.31 13.47 19.76
N PRO A 20 2.23 13.71 20.54
CA PRO A 20 1.86 12.89 21.68
C PRO A 20 1.49 11.45 21.29
N GLU A 21 1.01 11.25 20.06
CA GLU A 21 0.56 9.95 19.54
C GLU A 21 1.67 9.17 18.82
N ARG A 22 2.93 9.61 18.95
CA ARG A 22 4.10 9.03 18.24
C ARG A 22 4.24 7.52 18.40
N LEU A 23 3.83 6.97 19.53
CA LEU A 23 3.95 5.53 19.80
C LEU A 23 2.99 4.75 18.89
N MET A 24 1.76 5.23 18.74
CA MET A 24 0.76 4.62 17.86
C MET A 24 1.17 4.73 16.39
N TRP A 25 1.76 5.88 16.00
CA TRP A 25 2.30 6.05 14.64
C TRP A 25 3.52 5.17 14.37
N SER A 26 4.43 5.05 15.32
CA SER A 26 5.63 4.20 15.20
C SER A 26 5.24 2.73 15.11
N GLN A 27 4.24 2.29 15.88
CA GLN A 27 3.69 0.95 15.79
C GLN A 27 3.09 0.70 14.40
N ALA A 28 2.23 1.60 13.90
CA ALA A 28 1.63 1.46 12.58
C ALA A 28 2.69 1.43 11.45
N MET A 29 3.79 2.16 11.60
CA MET A 29 4.92 2.12 10.67
C MET A 29 5.64 0.77 10.69
N ALA A 30 5.86 0.20 11.88
CA ALA A 30 6.48 -1.11 12.02
C ALA A 30 5.59 -2.21 11.42
N GLU A 31 4.27 -2.15 11.64
CA GLU A 31 3.30 -3.07 11.04
C GLU A 31 3.32 -3.03 9.51
N GLU A 32 3.40 -1.84 8.91
CA GLU A 32 3.53 -1.69 7.45
C GLU A 32 4.84 -2.31 6.93
N LEU A 33 5.98 -2.03 7.58
CA LEU A 33 7.27 -2.61 7.20
C LEU A 33 7.28 -4.14 7.32
N GLN A 34 6.69 -4.67 8.39
CA GLN A 34 6.53 -6.12 8.57
C GLN A 34 5.67 -6.71 7.45
N SER A 35 4.60 -6.03 7.04
CA SER A 35 3.75 -6.50 5.95
C SER A 35 4.50 -6.63 4.62
N PHE A 36 5.49 -5.77 4.33
CA PHE A 36 6.32 -5.92 3.13
C PHE A 36 7.21 -7.16 3.20
N GLN A 37 7.74 -7.49 4.39
CA GLN A 37 8.54 -8.68 4.62
C GLN A 37 7.69 -9.95 4.48
N ASP A 38 6.51 -9.97 5.11
CA ASP A 38 5.60 -11.12 5.11
C ASP A 38 5.10 -11.43 3.69
N ASN A 39 4.83 -10.39 2.90
CA ASN A 39 4.42 -10.54 1.50
C ASN A 39 5.60 -10.83 0.54
N GLN A 40 6.83 -10.92 1.05
CA GLN A 40 8.06 -11.02 0.25
C GLN A 40 8.11 -9.98 -0.87
N ALA A 41 7.51 -8.81 -0.63
CA ALA A 41 7.31 -7.81 -1.65
C ALA A 41 8.64 -7.13 -1.99
N TRP A 42 9.47 -6.86 -0.97
CA TRP A 42 10.69 -6.03 -1.07
C TRP A 42 11.90 -6.72 -0.44
N GLU A 43 13.08 -6.39 -0.97
CA GLU A 43 14.38 -6.73 -0.39
C GLU A 43 15.09 -5.44 0.00
N VAL A 44 15.73 -5.43 1.18
CA VAL A 44 16.56 -4.30 1.60
C VAL A 44 17.89 -4.40 0.87
N VAL A 45 18.17 -3.44 0.01
CA VAL A 45 19.42 -3.36 -0.76
C VAL A 45 20.17 -2.07 -0.45
N ASP A 46 21.49 -2.12 -0.60
CA ASP A 46 22.30 -0.91 -0.54
C ASP A 46 21.95 0.05 -1.68
N THR A 47 22.09 1.36 -1.41
CA THR A 47 21.77 2.38 -2.41
C THR A 47 22.74 2.27 -3.59
N PRO A 48 22.26 2.01 -4.81
CA PRO A 48 23.12 1.95 -5.99
C PRO A 48 23.76 3.31 -6.27
N SER A 49 25.08 3.33 -6.47
CA SER A 49 25.86 4.55 -6.68
C SER A 49 25.58 5.26 -8.01
N ASN A 50 24.92 4.58 -8.96
CA ASN A 50 24.69 5.04 -10.33
C ASN A 50 23.21 5.12 -10.73
N ALA A 51 22.27 4.99 -9.78
CA ALA A 51 20.84 5.01 -10.10
C ALA A 51 20.07 6.03 -9.27
N SER A 52 19.02 6.59 -9.88
CA SER A 52 18.11 7.51 -9.20
C SER A 52 17.16 6.71 -8.33
N VAL A 53 17.33 6.77 -7.01
CA VAL A 53 16.40 6.13 -6.07
C VAL A 53 15.07 6.89 -6.08
N VAL A 54 13.97 6.16 -6.30
CA VAL A 54 12.63 6.71 -6.15
C VAL A 54 12.41 7.09 -4.70
N GLN A 55 12.16 8.36 -4.45
CA GLN A 55 11.87 8.83 -3.09
C GLN A 55 10.57 8.23 -2.58
N CYS A 56 10.48 7.99 -1.27
CA CYS A 56 9.24 7.57 -0.61
C CYS A 56 8.75 8.65 0.37
N LYS A 57 7.48 8.59 0.75
CA LYS A 57 6.92 9.36 1.87
C LYS A 57 6.02 8.47 2.73
N TRP A 58 5.91 8.80 4.00
CA TRP A 58 4.90 8.23 4.88
C TRP A 58 3.58 8.97 4.71
N VAL A 59 2.49 8.22 4.65
CA VAL A 59 1.11 8.72 4.67
C VAL A 59 0.45 8.19 5.91
N PHE A 60 -0.05 9.07 6.76
CA PHE A 60 -0.69 8.71 8.02
C PHE A 60 -2.18 8.96 7.93
N LYS A 61 -2.97 8.04 8.49
CA LYS A 61 -4.43 8.17 8.56
C LYS A 61 -4.96 7.51 9.81
N LYS A 62 -5.77 8.26 10.58
CA LYS A 62 -6.61 7.66 11.62
C LYS A 62 -7.89 7.14 10.99
N LYS A 63 -8.30 5.95 11.39
CA LYS A 63 -9.60 5.38 11.07
C LYS A 63 -10.39 5.19 12.34
N PHE A 64 -11.65 5.57 12.30
CA PHE A 64 -12.60 5.33 13.37
C PHE A 64 -13.46 4.16 12.94
N ASP A 65 -13.55 3.15 13.79
CA ASP A 65 -14.48 2.04 13.58
C ASP A 65 -15.92 2.44 13.96
N SER A 66 -16.90 1.58 13.67
CA SER A 66 -18.30 1.80 14.06
C SER A 66 -18.49 1.99 15.57
N ASP A 67 -17.59 1.41 16.37
CA ASP A 67 -17.57 1.55 17.83
C ASP A 67 -16.75 2.78 18.31
N ASN A 68 -16.45 3.73 17.42
CA ASN A 68 -15.57 4.89 17.67
C ASN A 68 -14.14 4.53 18.14
N LYS A 69 -13.72 3.27 17.97
CA LYS A 69 -12.34 2.87 18.26
C LYS A 69 -11.40 3.44 17.20
N VAL A 70 -10.31 4.05 17.65
CA VAL A 70 -9.28 4.61 16.76
C VAL A 70 -8.28 3.53 16.36
N SER A 71 -8.11 3.36 15.05
CA SER A 71 -7.05 2.58 14.42
C SER A 71 -6.11 3.52 13.68
N TYR A 72 -4.81 3.36 13.91
CA TYR A 72 -3.77 4.15 13.26
C TYR A 72 -3.26 3.38 12.05
N ARG A 73 -3.18 4.03 10.90
CA ARG A 73 -2.59 3.45 9.69
C ARG A 73 -1.50 4.36 9.17
N ALA A 74 -0.30 3.80 9.02
CA ALA A 74 0.81 4.41 8.32
C ALA A 74 1.06 3.62 7.04
N ARG A 75 1.33 4.30 5.92
CA ARG A 75 1.66 3.66 4.65
C ARG A 75 2.91 4.28 4.06
N LEU A 76 3.83 3.44 3.59
CA LEU A 76 5.01 3.89 2.87
C LEU A 76 4.71 3.91 1.38
N VAL A 77 4.73 5.10 0.78
CA VAL A 77 4.31 5.30 -0.61
C VAL A 77 5.46 5.90 -1.41
N ALA A 78 5.75 5.31 -2.56
CA ALA A 78 6.69 5.87 -3.53
C ALA A 78 6.17 7.18 -4.14
N LYS A 79 7.06 8.17 -4.26
CA LYS A 79 6.83 9.42 -5.00
C LYS A 79 6.98 9.16 -6.50
N GLY A 80 6.01 8.43 -7.06
CA GLY A 80 6.07 7.92 -8.44
C GLY A 80 6.23 8.97 -9.54
N PHE A 81 5.99 10.26 -9.25
CA PHE A 81 6.19 11.35 -10.22
C PHE A 81 7.66 11.52 -10.66
N THR A 82 8.62 10.93 -9.95
CA THR A 82 10.04 10.96 -10.33
C THR A 82 10.44 9.81 -11.24
N GLN A 83 9.55 8.84 -11.50
CA GLN A 83 9.86 7.67 -12.32
C GLN A 83 9.76 7.99 -13.82
N LYS A 84 10.71 7.50 -14.61
CA LYS A 84 10.74 7.58 -16.08
C LYS A 84 10.44 6.23 -16.70
N ALA A 85 9.40 6.18 -17.53
CA ALA A 85 9.06 5.00 -18.32
C ALA A 85 10.24 4.59 -19.22
N GLY A 86 10.55 3.28 -19.27
CA GLY A 86 11.67 2.73 -20.03
C GLY A 86 13.04 2.86 -19.37
N ILE A 87 13.14 3.56 -18.22
CA ILE A 87 14.36 3.66 -17.41
C ILE A 87 14.12 3.01 -16.04
N ASP A 88 13.12 3.52 -15.30
CA ASP A 88 12.83 3.08 -13.92
C ASP A 88 11.79 1.95 -13.85
N TYR A 89 10.96 1.81 -14.90
CA TYR A 89 10.02 0.71 -15.05
C TYR A 89 9.76 0.42 -16.53
N GLN A 90 9.63 -0.87 -16.87
CA GLN A 90 9.36 -1.30 -18.24
C GLN A 90 7.86 -1.47 -18.51
N GLU A 91 7.09 -1.95 -17.54
CA GLU A 91 5.64 -2.13 -17.69
C GLU A 91 4.89 -1.82 -16.38
N THR A 92 3.73 -1.16 -16.48
CA THR A 92 2.85 -0.89 -15.32
C THR A 92 1.87 -2.05 -15.15
N PHE A 93 2.36 -3.24 -14.78
CA PHE A 93 1.46 -4.36 -14.48
C PHE A 93 1.09 -4.36 -12.99
N SER A 94 -0.02 -3.68 -12.67
CA SER A 94 -0.82 -4.09 -11.52
C SER A 94 -1.67 -5.28 -11.98
N PRO A 95 -1.57 -6.48 -11.36
CA PRO A 95 -2.37 -7.64 -11.74
C PRO A 95 -3.84 -7.42 -11.33
N VAL A 96 -4.55 -6.62 -12.11
CA VAL A 96 -6.00 -6.42 -11.93
C VAL A 96 -6.71 -7.55 -12.67
N ILE A 97 -7.15 -8.55 -11.91
CA ILE A 97 -8.01 -9.59 -12.47
C ILE A 97 -9.30 -8.94 -12.95
N ARG A 98 -9.64 -9.13 -14.23
CA ARG A 98 -10.92 -8.66 -14.76
C ARG A 98 -12.06 -9.48 -14.17
N HIS A 99 -13.17 -8.83 -13.83
CA HIS A 99 -14.36 -9.53 -13.35
C HIS A 99 -14.88 -10.59 -14.34
N SER A 100 -14.66 -10.41 -15.65
CA SER A 100 -14.97 -11.44 -16.65
C SER A 100 -14.16 -12.71 -16.45
N THR A 101 -12.87 -12.60 -16.12
CA THR A 101 -11.99 -13.73 -15.82
C THR A 101 -12.45 -14.46 -14.56
N LEU A 102 -12.83 -13.73 -13.50
CA LEU A 102 -13.40 -14.33 -12.28
C LEU A 102 -14.70 -15.10 -12.57
N ARG A 103 -15.62 -14.50 -13.33
CA ARG A 103 -16.88 -15.17 -13.71
C ARG A 103 -16.64 -16.43 -14.53
N LEU A 104 -15.69 -16.40 -15.46
CA LEU A 104 -15.31 -17.57 -16.24
C LEU A 104 -14.75 -18.68 -15.34
N LEU A 105 -13.87 -18.32 -14.39
CA LEU A 105 -13.30 -19.26 -13.44
C LEU A 105 -14.39 -19.92 -12.59
N PHE A 106 -15.34 -19.16 -12.06
CA PHE A 106 -16.49 -19.72 -11.34
C PHE A 106 -17.38 -20.60 -12.20
N ALA A 107 -17.66 -20.21 -13.45
CA ALA A 107 -18.44 -21.03 -14.38
C ALA A 107 -17.76 -22.38 -14.66
N ILE A 108 -16.43 -22.38 -14.82
CA ILE A 108 -15.64 -23.60 -14.99
C ILE A 108 -15.66 -24.46 -13.73
N SER A 109 -15.51 -23.87 -12.54
CA SER A 109 -15.55 -24.60 -11.28
C SER A 109 -16.90 -25.31 -11.07
N VAL A 110 -18.01 -24.64 -11.35
CA VAL A 110 -19.35 -25.26 -11.30
C VAL A 110 -19.49 -26.37 -12.33
N GLN A 111 -19.02 -26.16 -13.56
CA GLN A 111 -19.09 -27.16 -14.62
C GLN A 111 -18.26 -28.43 -14.31
N LEU A 112 -17.15 -28.28 -13.59
CA LEU A 112 -16.25 -29.37 -13.20
C LEU A 112 -16.57 -29.96 -11.82
N GLY A 113 -17.58 -29.44 -11.12
CA GLY A 113 -17.95 -29.91 -9.78
C GLY A 113 -16.86 -29.66 -8.73
N MET A 114 -16.05 -28.62 -8.90
CA MET A 114 -14.99 -28.25 -7.96
C MET A 114 -15.57 -27.36 -6.85
N ASP A 115 -15.31 -27.71 -5.60
CA ASP A 115 -15.62 -26.86 -4.45
C ASP A 115 -14.66 -25.67 -4.39
N ILE A 116 -15.22 -24.47 -4.14
CA ILE A 116 -14.49 -23.19 -4.12
C ILE A 116 -14.45 -22.63 -2.69
N THR A 117 -14.56 -23.50 -1.68
CA THR A 117 -14.64 -23.13 -0.26
C THR A 117 -13.27 -23.16 0.39
#